data_AF-A0A849QDM3-F1
#
_entry.id   AF-A0A849QDM3-F1
#
_cell.length_a   1.000
_cell.length_b   1.000
_cell.length_c   1.000
_cell.angle_alpha   90.00
_cell.angle_beta   90.00
_cell.angle_gamma   90.00
#
_symmetry.space_group_name_H-M   'P 1'
#
loop_
_entity.id
_entity.type
_entity.pdbx_description
1 polymer ?
#
loop_
_entity_poly.entity_id
_entity_poly.type
_entity_poly.pdbx_seq_one_letter_code
_entity_poly.pdbx_strand_id
1 'polypeptide(L)'
;ACLAAAFYSFGNLLVPGEYRILDAIIIIPSMVIGGILVELSSIIDGVDGDLARERGISSSSGGVFDAILDRYADIIILAGITYPLLIAEYNIGLFSSFSIGLTFNRNIVFLIFVVAVAGSLMVSYSRARLEAARLFNVEGRTFFGATRDVRLFIIFVCSLVGYPLLALLLIAFSANLTVLLRLLSIVQSGKSKGAPRHE
;
A
#
# COMPACT_ATOMS: atom_id res chain seq x y z
N ALA A 1 -4.58 9.64 -6.90
CA ALA A 1 -4.95 9.17 -5.54
C ALA A 1 -6.36 9.53 -5.07
N CYS A 2 -6.71 10.82 -4.84
CA CYS A 2 -8.02 11.20 -4.27
C CYS A 2 -9.23 10.70 -5.09
N LEU A 3 -9.16 10.79 -6.42
CA LEU A 3 -10.20 10.27 -7.31
C LEU A 3 -10.35 8.75 -7.14
N ALA A 4 -9.25 8.00 -7.11
CA ALA A 4 -9.28 6.55 -6.88
C ALA A 4 -9.95 6.21 -5.54
N ALA A 5 -9.57 6.91 -4.46
CA ALA A 5 -10.19 6.74 -3.15
C ALA A 5 -11.69 7.06 -3.16
N ALA A 6 -12.13 8.07 -3.91
CA ALA A 6 -13.55 8.38 -4.05
C ALA A 6 -14.32 7.25 -4.75
N PHE A 7 -13.76 6.64 -5.80
CA PHE A 7 -14.34 5.47 -6.46
C PHE A 7 -14.46 4.27 -5.52
N TYR A 8 -13.45 4.02 -4.67
CA TYR A 8 -13.55 2.98 -3.65
C TYR A 8 -14.59 3.32 -2.58
N SER A 9 -14.58 4.54 -2.04
CA SER A 9 -15.44 4.95 -0.91
C SER A 9 -16.91 5.04 -1.27
N PHE A 10 -17.21 5.59 -2.45
CA PHE A 10 -18.57 6.02 -2.82
C PHE A 10 -19.11 5.30 -4.06
N GLY A 11 -18.37 4.35 -4.64
CA GLY A 11 -18.84 3.54 -5.76
C GLY A 11 -20.20 2.89 -5.47
N ASN A 12 -20.41 2.45 -4.23
CA ASN A 12 -21.66 1.84 -3.76
C ASN A 12 -22.78 2.86 -3.47
N LEU A 13 -22.45 4.13 -3.25
CA LEU A 13 -23.40 5.19 -2.88
C LEU A 13 -24.09 5.81 -4.11
N LEU A 14 -23.59 5.53 -5.32
CA LEU A 14 -24.17 6.00 -6.58
C LEU A 14 -25.45 5.24 -6.98
N VAL A 15 -25.75 4.09 -6.36
CA VAL A 15 -27.02 3.35 -6.57
C VAL A 15 -27.57 2.84 -5.24
N PRO A 16 -28.65 3.45 -4.70
CA PRO A 16 -29.30 2.96 -3.50
C PRO A 16 -30.29 1.82 -3.84
N GLY A 17 -30.17 0.67 -3.16
CA GLY A 17 -31.29 -0.26 -2.93
C GLY A 17 -31.13 -1.71 -3.42
N GLU A 18 -31.25 -2.63 -2.45
CA GLU A 18 -31.86 -3.98 -2.44
C GLU A 18 -31.61 -5.03 -3.56
N TYR A 19 -30.87 -4.76 -4.61
CA TYR A 19 -30.66 -5.74 -5.70
C TYR A 19 -29.22 -6.25 -5.75
N ARG A 20 -28.95 -7.31 -4.97
CA ARG A 20 -27.62 -7.97 -4.82
C ARG A 20 -26.91 -8.34 -6.13
N ILE A 21 -27.64 -8.46 -7.24
CA ILE A 21 -27.09 -8.76 -8.58
C ILE A 21 -26.62 -7.49 -9.29
N LEU A 22 -27.35 -6.37 -9.14
CA LEU A 22 -26.95 -5.06 -9.66
C LEU A 22 -25.78 -4.49 -8.86
N ASP A 23 -25.69 -4.81 -7.57
CA ASP A 23 -24.53 -4.52 -6.73
C ASP A 23 -23.25 -5.09 -7.35
N ALA A 24 -23.22 -6.36 -7.75
CA ALA A 24 -22.05 -6.93 -8.43
C ALA A 24 -21.71 -6.20 -9.76
N ILE A 25 -22.72 -5.76 -10.50
CA ILE A 25 -22.56 -5.05 -11.78
C ILE A 25 -22.01 -3.62 -11.59
N ILE A 26 -22.15 -2.98 -10.42
CA ILE A 26 -21.76 -1.58 -10.20
C ILE A 26 -20.56 -1.45 -9.25
N ILE A 27 -20.51 -2.31 -8.23
CA ILE A 27 -19.41 -2.39 -7.26
C ILE A 27 -18.13 -2.85 -7.94
N ILE A 28 -18.20 -3.88 -8.80
CA ILE A 28 -17.01 -4.38 -9.49
C ILE A 28 -16.41 -3.32 -10.42
N PRO A 29 -17.20 -2.60 -11.27
CA PRO A 29 -16.64 -1.50 -12.06
C PRO A 29 -16.04 -0.37 -11.26
N SER A 30 -16.67 0.07 -10.16
CA SER A 30 -16.10 1.14 -9.32
C SER A 30 -14.79 0.74 -8.67
N MET A 31 -14.66 -0.51 -8.21
CA MET A 31 -13.40 -1.07 -7.70
C MET A 31 -12.34 -1.15 -8.80
N VAL A 32 -12.69 -1.64 -9.98
CA VAL A 32 -11.80 -1.75 -11.15
C VAL A 32 -11.29 -0.36 -11.56
N ILE A 33 -12.18 0.63 -11.67
CA ILE A 33 -11.82 2.02 -11.98
C ILE A 33 -10.92 2.59 -10.88
N GLY A 34 -11.24 2.35 -9.61
CA GLY A 34 -10.38 2.72 -8.48
C GLY A 34 -8.96 2.16 -8.63
N GLY A 35 -8.84 0.86 -8.95
CA GLY A 35 -7.56 0.20 -9.16
C GLY A 35 -6.78 0.77 -10.34
N ILE A 36 -7.44 1.00 -11.48
CA ILE A 36 -6.82 1.62 -12.67
C ILE A 36 -6.31 3.02 -12.33
N LEU A 37 -7.10 3.82 -11.60
CA LEU A 37 -6.70 5.16 -11.17
C LEU A 37 -5.55 5.14 -10.17
N VAL A 38 -5.43 4.10 -9.34
CA VAL A 38 -4.25 3.89 -8.47
C VAL A 38 -3.00 3.66 -9.31
N GLU A 39 -3.07 2.75 -10.28
CA GLU A 39 -1.93 2.42 -11.14
C GLU A 39 -1.51 3.63 -11.99
N LEU A 40 -2.48 4.35 -12.58
CA LEU A 40 -2.22 5.60 -13.30
C LEU A 40 -1.55 6.64 -12.41
N SER A 41 -1.97 6.75 -11.14
CA SER A 41 -1.33 7.64 -10.16
C SER A 41 0.12 7.23 -9.91
N SER A 42 0.44 5.93 -9.89
CA SER A 42 1.82 5.43 -9.74
C SER A 42 2.69 5.76 -10.96
N ILE A 43 2.13 5.64 -12.17
CA ILE A 43 2.84 5.92 -13.42
C ILE A 43 3.15 7.41 -13.55
N ILE A 44 2.16 8.28 -13.33
CA ILE A 44 2.32 9.74 -13.44
C ILE A 44 3.39 10.25 -12.47
N ASP A 45 3.37 9.74 -11.24
CA ASP A 45 4.34 10.08 -10.19
C ASP A 45 5.79 9.75 -10.58
N GLY A 46 6.00 8.59 -11.21
CA GLY A 46 7.32 8.23 -11.75
C GLY A 46 7.76 9.16 -12.89
N VAL A 47 6.83 9.54 -13.76
CA VAL A 47 7.11 10.43 -14.92
C VAL A 47 7.51 11.83 -14.47
N ASP A 48 6.84 12.42 -13.47
CA ASP A 48 7.15 13.76 -12.98
C ASP A 48 8.56 13.82 -12.38
N GLY A 49 8.96 12.75 -11.66
CA GLY A 49 10.31 12.61 -11.11
C GLY A 49 11.41 12.50 -12.17
N ASP A 50 11.17 11.72 -13.22
CA ASP A 50 12.12 11.55 -14.33
C ASP A 50 12.22 12.82 -15.18
N LEU A 51 11.08 13.46 -15.47
CA LEU A 51 11.02 14.72 -16.21
C LEU A 51 11.78 15.85 -15.49
N ALA A 52 11.66 15.94 -14.16
CA ALA A 52 12.37 16.95 -13.37
C ALA A 52 13.91 16.77 -13.43
N ARG A 53 14.39 15.52 -13.47
CA ARG A 53 15.82 15.20 -13.59
C ARG A 53 16.35 15.52 -14.99
N GLU A 54 15.62 15.10 -16.02
CA GLU A 54 16.00 15.34 -17.42
C GLU A 54 16.06 16.84 -17.74
N ARG A 55 15.16 17.63 -17.15
CA ARG A 55 15.12 19.09 -17.33
C ARG A 55 16.09 19.85 -16.42
N GLY A 56 16.81 19.18 -15.52
CA GLY A 56 17.73 19.82 -14.58
C GLY A 56 17.06 20.76 -13.56
N ILE A 57 15.75 20.61 -13.34
CA ILE A 57 14.95 21.43 -12.40
C ILE A 57 14.65 20.69 -11.08
N SER A 58 15.20 19.49 -10.91
CA SER A 58 15.06 18.73 -9.67
C SER A 58 15.66 19.49 -8.48
N SER A 59 14.93 19.56 -7.37
CA SER A 59 15.38 20.22 -6.14
C SER A 59 15.18 19.32 -4.92
N SER A 60 16.01 19.51 -3.88
CA SER A 60 15.89 18.75 -2.63
C SER A 60 14.58 19.02 -1.90
N SER A 61 14.06 20.25 -1.98
CA SER A 61 12.76 20.60 -1.41
C SER A 61 11.61 19.93 -2.15
N GLY A 62 11.67 19.88 -3.49
CA GLY A 62 10.71 19.17 -4.32
C GLY A 62 10.65 17.68 -4.00
N GLY A 63 11.80 17.01 -3.88
CA GLY A 63 11.84 15.59 -3.52
C GLY A 63 11.25 15.28 -2.14
N VAL A 64 11.43 16.17 -1.15
CA VAL A 64 10.80 16.01 0.17
C VAL A 64 9.28 16.22 0.08
N PHE A 65 8.85 17.24 -0.65
CA PHE A 65 7.42 17.54 -0.85
C PHE A 65 6.69 16.36 -1.51
N ASP A 66 7.26 15.83 -2.60
CA ASP A 66 6.77 14.66 -3.32
C ASP A 66 6.65 13.42 -2.41
N ALA A 67 7.73 13.11 -1.69
CA ALA A 67 7.76 11.98 -0.76
C ALA A 67 6.70 12.06 0.36
N ILE A 68 6.35 13.27 0.82
CA ILE A 68 5.29 13.51 1.81
C ILE A 68 3.91 13.34 1.18
N LEU A 69 3.67 13.95 0.01
CA LEU A 69 2.39 13.84 -0.70
C LEU A 69 2.07 12.39 -1.06
N ASP A 70 3.07 11.60 -1.42
CA ASP A 70 2.95 10.16 -1.60
C ASP A 70 2.38 9.44 -0.37
N ARG A 71 2.80 9.83 0.84
CA ARG A 71 2.31 9.19 2.05
C ARG A 71 0.86 9.53 2.31
N TYR A 72 0.46 10.77 2.03
CA TYR A 72 -0.95 11.15 2.08
C TYR A 72 -1.76 10.39 1.02
N ALA A 73 -1.24 10.26 -0.20
CA ALA A 73 -1.86 9.50 -1.27
C ALA A 73 -2.07 8.03 -0.87
N ASP A 74 -1.04 7.36 -0.33
CA ASP A 74 -1.12 5.99 0.17
C ASP A 74 -2.21 5.84 1.25
N ILE A 75 -2.22 6.73 2.25
CA ILE A 75 -3.21 6.71 3.34
C ILE A 75 -4.63 6.89 2.80
N ILE A 76 -4.83 7.85 1.90
CA ILE A 76 -6.14 8.16 1.32
C ILE A 76 -6.66 6.98 0.49
N ILE A 77 -5.80 6.31 -0.29
CA ILE A 77 -6.19 5.12 -1.06
C ILE A 77 -6.58 3.97 -0.11
N LEU A 78 -5.75 3.67 0.91
CA LEU A 78 -6.05 2.62 1.88
C LEU A 78 -7.32 2.92 2.68
N ALA A 79 -7.54 4.18 3.04
CA ALA A 79 -8.76 4.62 3.71
C ALA A 79 -9.98 4.48 2.79
N GLY A 80 -9.85 4.84 1.51
CA GLY A 80 -10.92 4.71 0.53
C GLY A 80 -11.35 3.26 0.31
N ILE A 81 -10.39 2.33 0.27
CA ILE A 81 -10.68 0.89 0.21
C ILE A 81 -11.38 0.41 1.50
N THR A 82 -10.96 0.92 2.66
CA THR A 82 -11.42 0.44 3.97
C THR A 82 -12.79 0.99 4.35
N TYR A 83 -13.09 2.25 4.02
CA TYR A 83 -14.32 2.95 4.39
C TYR A 83 -15.62 2.16 4.08
N PRO A 84 -15.86 1.67 2.84
CA PRO A 84 -17.08 0.92 2.53
C PRO A 84 -17.17 -0.40 3.31
N LEU A 85 -16.03 -0.99 3.69
CA LEU A 85 -15.96 -2.22 4.48
C LEU A 85 -16.32 -1.98 5.96
N LEU A 86 -16.12 -0.77 6.48
CA LEU A 86 -16.44 -0.44 7.88
C LEU A 86 -17.91 -0.07 8.08
N ILE A 87 -18.52 0.58 7.08
CA ILE A 87 -19.93 0.96 7.12
C ILE A 87 -20.88 -0.20 6.80
N ALA A 88 -20.37 -1.28 6.21
CA ALA A 88 -21.15 -2.49 5.94
C ALA A 88 -21.76 -3.05 7.24
N GLU A 89 -23.05 -3.38 7.21
CA GLU A 89 -23.75 -3.92 8.38
C GLU A 89 -23.53 -5.43 8.59
N TYR A 90 -22.95 -6.11 7.61
CA TYR A 90 -22.67 -7.54 7.62
C TYR A 90 -21.16 -7.83 7.74
N ASN A 91 -20.80 -9.04 8.16
CA ASN A 91 -19.39 -9.45 8.20
C ASN A 91 -18.81 -9.59 6.79
N ILE A 92 -17.57 -9.14 6.61
CA ILE A 92 -16.91 -9.10 5.29
C ILE A 92 -16.30 -10.47 5.00
N GLY A 93 -16.83 -11.15 3.98
CA GLY A 93 -16.31 -12.43 3.51
C GLY A 93 -15.27 -12.25 2.41
N LEU A 94 -14.07 -12.81 2.59
CA LEU A 94 -13.07 -13.01 1.56
C LEU A 94 -13.27 -14.40 0.95
N PHE A 95 -13.33 -14.48 -0.38
CA PHE A 95 -13.61 -15.72 -1.13
C PHE A 95 -14.91 -16.41 -0.71
N SER A 96 -15.94 -15.65 -0.35
CA SER A 96 -17.25 -16.19 0.05
C SER A 96 -17.95 -17.02 -1.04
N SER A 97 -17.55 -16.85 -2.30
CA SER A 97 -18.00 -17.66 -3.43
C SER A 97 -17.32 -19.05 -3.50
N PHE A 98 -16.26 -19.28 -2.72
CA PHE A 98 -15.55 -20.55 -2.61
C PHE A 98 -15.93 -21.27 -1.32
N SER A 99 -15.76 -22.60 -1.29
CA SER A 99 -16.04 -23.45 -0.12
C SER A 99 -15.15 -23.13 1.11
N ILE A 100 -14.09 -22.34 0.93
CA ILE A 100 -13.16 -21.90 1.97
C ILE A 100 -13.20 -20.37 2.01
N GLY A 101 -14.26 -19.82 2.62
CA GLY A 101 -14.40 -18.38 2.84
C GLY A 101 -13.85 -17.96 4.22
N LEU A 102 -13.13 -16.84 4.28
CA LEU A 102 -12.72 -16.21 5.54
C LEU A 102 -13.62 -15.03 5.84
N THR A 103 -14.16 -14.96 7.05
CA THR A 103 -15.09 -13.90 7.45
C THR A 103 -14.44 -12.99 8.49
N PHE A 104 -14.45 -11.70 8.23
CA PHE A 104 -13.88 -10.67 9.10
C PHE A 104 -14.98 -9.75 9.65
N ASN A 105 -14.91 -9.47 10.94
CA ASN A 105 -15.72 -8.42 11.58
C ASN A 105 -15.11 -7.04 11.26
N ARG A 106 -15.94 -5.98 11.22
CA ARG A 106 -15.50 -4.58 11.02
C ARG A 106 -14.33 -4.15 11.92
N ASN A 107 -14.31 -4.62 13.17
CA ASN A 107 -13.23 -4.30 14.11
C ASN A 107 -11.89 -4.88 13.64
N ILE A 108 -11.90 -6.11 13.10
CA ILE A 108 -10.70 -6.76 12.57
C ILE A 108 -10.25 -6.06 11.28
N VAL A 109 -11.19 -5.68 10.41
CA VAL A 109 -10.87 -4.91 9.19
C VAL A 109 -10.22 -3.57 9.53
N PHE A 110 -10.72 -2.87 10.54
CA PHE A 110 -10.10 -1.64 11.04
C PHE A 110 -8.67 -1.89 11.54
N LEU A 111 -8.42 -2.95 12.31
CA LEU A 111 -7.08 -3.31 12.76
C LEU A 111 -6.14 -3.63 11.58
N ILE A 112 -6.62 -4.36 10.57
CA ILE A 112 -5.86 -4.64 9.34
C ILE A 112 -5.47 -3.33 8.64
N PHE A 113 -6.41 -2.38 8.52
CA PHE A 113 -6.14 -1.06 7.95
C PHE A 113 -5.06 -0.31 8.74
N VAL A 114 -5.14 -0.27 10.07
CA VAL A 114 -4.13 0.38 10.91
C VAL A 114 -2.75 -0.25 10.68
N VAL A 115 -2.67 -1.59 10.64
CA VAL A 115 -1.42 -2.32 10.39
C VAL A 115 -0.90 -2.06 8.96
N ALA A 116 -1.76 -1.96 7.96
CA ALA A 116 -1.40 -1.64 6.58
C ALA A 116 -0.83 -0.21 6.45
N VAL A 117 -1.47 0.78 7.08
CA VAL A 117 -0.99 2.17 7.10
C VAL A 117 0.33 2.26 7.85
N ALA A 118 0.42 1.68 9.06
CA ALA A 118 1.63 1.68 9.85
C ALA A 118 2.80 1.05 9.08
N GLY A 119 2.59 -0.11 8.46
CA GLY A 119 3.57 -0.78 7.62
C GLY A 119 4.02 0.08 6.44
N SER A 120 3.08 0.67 5.70
CA SER A 120 3.38 1.50 4.52
C SER A 120 4.22 2.74 4.87
N LEU A 121 3.91 3.40 5.99
CA LEU A 121 4.68 4.53 6.50
C LEU A 121 6.05 4.09 7.01
N MET A 122 6.12 2.96 7.73
CA MET A 122 7.38 2.43 8.27
C MET A 122 8.33 1.96 7.17
N VAL A 123 7.83 1.47 6.03
CA VAL A 123 8.69 1.18 4.87
C VAL A 123 9.38 2.46 4.37
N SER A 124 8.66 3.58 4.29
CA SER A 124 9.26 4.84 3.83
C SER A 124 10.20 5.43 4.88
N TYR A 125 9.77 5.45 6.14
CA TYR A 125 10.54 6.00 7.26
C TYR A 125 11.82 5.22 7.53
N SER A 126 11.74 3.87 7.60
CA SER A 126 12.92 3.04 7.85
C SER A 126 13.98 3.20 6.77
N ARG A 127 13.57 3.36 5.50
CA ARG A 127 14.49 3.65 4.39
C ARG A 127 15.20 4.98 4.61
N ALA A 128 14.44 6.06 4.81
CA ALA A 128 15.00 7.39 5.02
C ALA A 128 15.96 7.43 6.23
N ARG A 129 15.60 6.74 7.33
CA ARG A 129 16.46 6.67 8.52
C ARG A 129 17.74 5.88 8.30
N LEU A 130 17.67 4.78 7.56
CA LEU A 130 18.85 3.97 7.23
C LEU A 130 19.79 4.70 6.27
N GLU A 131 19.25 5.41 5.28
CA GLU A 131 20.02 6.25 4.36
C GLU A 131 20.73 7.38 5.12
N ALA A 132 20.01 8.10 5.99
CA ALA A 132 20.58 9.15 6.84
C ALA A 132 21.68 8.63 7.78
N ALA A 133 21.56 7.40 8.28
CA ALA A 133 22.56 6.76 9.12
C ALA A 133 23.72 6.12 8.32
N ARG A 134 23.70 6.17 6.98
CA ARG A 134 24.64 5.46 6.08
C ARG A 134 24.71 3.95 6.36
N LEU A 135 23.61 3.38 6.84
CA LEU A 135 23.44 1.95 7.07
C LEU A 135 22.71 1.25 5.92
N PHE A 136 22.21 2.03 4.96
CA PHE A 136 21.59 1.52 3.75
C PHE A 136 22.67 1.10 2.75
N ASN A 137 23.26 -0.08 2.93
CA ASN A 137 24.19 -0.66 1.96
C ASN A 137 23.39 -1.30 0.80
N VAL A 138 23.54 -0.70 -0.39
CA VAL A 138 22.99 -1.21 -1.66
C VAL A 138 23.73 -2.48 -2.12
N GLU A 139 24.95 -2.69 -1.64
CA GLU A 139 25.80 -3.83 -2.00
C GLU A 139 25.40 -5.09 -1.22
N GLY A 140 24.56 -5.92 -1.83
CA GLY A 140 24.38 -7.33 -1.46
C GLY A 140 23.11 -7.70 -0.69
N ARG A 141 22.26 -6.74 -0.32
CA ARG A 141 20.92 -7.02 0.23
C ARG A 141 19.87 -6.27 -0.56
N THR A 142 19.47 -6.84 -1.69
CA THR A 142 18.25 -6.44 -2.39
C THR A 142 17.08 -6.70 -1.45
N PHE A 143 16.67 -5.69 -0.69
CA PHE A 143 15.41 -5.75 0.03
C PHE A 143 14.30 -5.79 -1.02
N PHE A 144 13.89 -7.00 -1.40
CA PHE A 144 12.61 -7.28 -2.04
C PHE A 144 11.53 -6.86 -1.04
N GLY A 145 11.25 -5.57 -1.02
CA GLY A 145 10.36 -4.95 -0.06
C GLY A 145 9.09 -4.49 -0.73
N ALA A 146 8.04 -4.28 0.07
CA ALA A 146 6.80 -3.64 -0.36
C ALA A 146 7.04 -2.15 -0.66
N THR A 147 7.80 -1.84 -1.70
CA THR A 147 8.00 -0.50 -2.25
C THR A 147 6.67 0.09 -2.71
N ARG A 148 6.61 1.41 -2.92
CA ARG A 148 5.34 2.10 -3.19
C ARG A 148 4.67 1.55 -4.46
N ASP A 149 5.42 1.47 -5.55
CA ASP A 149 5.05 0.82 -6.81
C ASP A 149 4.47 -0.59 -6.60
N VAL A 150 5.15 -1.45 -5.83
CA VAL A 150 4.65 -2.81 -5.54
C VAL A 150 3.32 -2.77 -4.78
N ARG A 151 3.14 -1.86 -3.83
CA ARG A 151 1.87 -1.73 -3.09
C ARG A 151 0.74 -1.25 -3.99
N LEU A 152 1.00 -0.23 -4.82
CA LEU A 152 -0.01 0.31 -5.75
C LEU A 152 -0.39 -0.74 -6.79
N PHE A 153 0.59 -1.52 -7.29
CA PHE A 153 0.35 -2.64 -8.19
C PHE A 153 -0.47 -3.77 -7.53
N ILE A 154 -0.21 -4.12 -6.26
CA ILE A 154 -1.03 -5.07 -5.50
C ILE A 154 -2.48 -4.58 -5.41
N ILE A 155 -2.69 -3.30 -5.14
CA ILE A 155 -4.03 -2.69 -5.07
C ILE A 155 -4.71 -2.80 -6.43
N PHE A 156 -4.02 -2.45 -7.51
CA PHE A 156 -4.51 -2.57 -8.87
C PHE A 156 -4.97 -3.99 -9.19
N VAL A 157 -4.09 -4.99 -9.05
CA VAL A 157 -4.40 -6.39 -9.35
C VAL A 157 -5.56 -6.91 -8.52
N CYS A 158 -5.56 -6.68 -7.20
CA CYS A 158 -6.66 -7.15 -6.35
C CYS A 158 -7.99 -6.47 -6.68
N SER A 159 -7.94 -5.21 -7.13
CA SER A 159 -9.13 -4.48 -7.55
C SER A 159 -9.69 -4.98 -8.88
N LEU A 160 -8.84 -5.40 -9.82
CA LEU A 160 -9.27 -6.05 -11.05
C LEU A 160 -10.03 -7.35 -10.80
N VAL A 161 -9.61 -8.13 -9.80
CA VAL A 161 -10.26 -9.39 -9.41
C VAL A 161 -11.46 -9.14 -8.47
N GLY A 162 -11.72 -7.89 -8.06
CA GLY A 162 -12.85 -7.54 -7.19
C GLY A 162 -12.65 -7.89 -5.70
N TYR A 163 -11.40 -8.08 -5.25
CA TYR A 163 -11.06 -8.40 -3.87
C TYR A 163 -10.13 -7.35 -3.23
N PRO A 164 -10.53 -6.08 -3.07
CA PRO A 164 -9.65 -5.05 -2.52
C PRO A 164 -9.29 -5.28 -1.03
N LEU A 165 -10.07 -6.08 -0.28
CA LEU A 165 -9.68 -6.56 1.05
C LEU A 165 -8.40 -7.42 1.01
N LEU A 166 -8.20 -8.19 -0.07
CA LEU A 166 -6.97 -8.96 -0.26
C LEU A 166 -5.77 -8.03 -0.38
N ALA A 167 -5.90 -6.89 -1.08
CA ALA A 167 -4.82 -5.90 -1.14
C ALA A 167 -4.45 -5.36 0.24
N LEU A 168 -5.44 -5.01 1.08
CA LEU A 168 -5.19 -4.56 2.45
C LEU A 168 -4.39 -5.59 3.25
N LEU A 169 -4.78 -6.87 3.19
CA LEU A 169 -4.09 -7.96 3.88
C LEU A 169 -2.65 -8.15 3.35
N LEU A 170 -2.48 -8.18 2.04
CA LEU A 170 -1.17 -8.33 1.40
C LEU A 170 -0.24 -7.16 1.74
N ILE A 171 -0.76 -5.93 1.78
CA ILE A 171 0.02 -4.75 2.17
C ILE A 171 0.36 -4.79 3.66
N ALA A 172 -0.61 -5.07 4.53
CA ALA A 172 -0.39 -5.22 5.96
C ALA A 172 0.72 -6.24 6.24
N PHE A 173 0.70 -7.38 5.56
CA PHE A 173 1.72 -8.40 5.72
C PHE A 173 3.06 -7.99 5.11
N SER A 174 3.10 -7.67 3.82
CA SER A 174 4.35 -7.44 3.07
C SER A 174 5.11 -6.20 3.56
N ALA A 175 4.42 -5.12 3.92
CA ALA A 175 5.07 -3.90 4.39
C ALA A 175 5.69 -4.09 5.77
N ASN A 176 4.98 -4.73 6.70
CA ASN A 176 5.51 -5.01 8.03
C ASN A 176 6.62 -6.07 7.99
N LEU A 177 6.50 -7.09 7.13
CA LEU A 177 7.58 -8.05 6.88
C LEU A 177 8.84 -7.35 6.34
N THR A 178 8.68 -6.42 5.39
CA THR A 178 9.80 -5.62 4.86
C THR A 178 10.53 -4.86 5.97
N VAL A 179 9.77 -4.20 6.86
CA VAL A 179 10.33 -3.46 7.99
C VAL A 179 11.05 -4.39 8.96
N LEU A 180 10.45 -5.54 9.29
CA LEU A 180 11.06 -6.55 10.15
C LEU A 180 12.39 -7.06 9.58
N LEU A 181 12.41 -7.40 8.28
CA LEU A 181 13.63 -7.85 7.59
C LEU A 181 14.72 -6.77 7.62
N ARG A 182 14.35 -5.48 7.45
CA ARG A 182 15.29 -4.36 7.62
C ARG A 182 15.84 -4.29 9.04
N LEU A 183 15.01 -4.42 10.07
CA LEU A 183 15.47 -4.39 11.46
C LEU A 183 16.42 -5.55 11.78
N LEU A 184 16.07 -6.78 11.38
CA LEU A 184 16.93 -7.96 11.56
C LEU A 184 18.27 -7.80 10.84
N SER A 185 18.27 -7.18 9.67
CA SER A 185 19.48 -6.93 8.89
C SER A 185 20.48 -6.04 9.64
N ILE A 186 20.00 -5.01 10.35
CA ILE A 186 20.83 -4.08 11.12
C ILE A 186 21.49 -4.81 12.29
N VAL A 187 20.71 -5.63 13.01
CA VAL A 187 21.20 -6.41 14.16
C VAL A 187 22.31 -7.36 13.74
N GLN A 188 22.16 -8.03 12.59
CA GLN A 188 23.19 -8.93 12.06
C GLN A 188 24.47 -8.18 11.64
N SER A 189 24.33 -7.03 10.98
CA SER A 189 25.47 -6.20 10.60
C SER A 189 26.27 -5.69 11.82
N GLY A 190 25.58 -5.34 12.91
CA GLY A 190 26.19 -4.95 14.18
C GLY A 190 27.01 -6.07 14.83
N LYS A 191 26.57 -7.33 14.73
CA LYS A 191 27.32 -8.49 15.25
C LYS A 191 28.59 -8.80 14.46
N SER A 192 28.60 -8.60 13.14
CA SER A 192 29.76 -8.89 12.29
C SER A 192 30.96 -7.96 12.53
N LYS A 193 30.72 -6.70 12.95
CA LYS A 193 31.78 -5.72 13.27
C LYS A 193 32.43 -5.94 14.64
N GLY A 194 31.87 -6.82 15.47
CA GLY A 194 32.39 -7.14 16.81
C GLY A 194 33.27 -8.40 16.90
N ALA A 195 33.51 -9.11 15.79
CA ALA A 195 34.47 -10.21 15.78
C ALA A 195 35.90 -9.63 15.76
N PRO A 196 36.79 -10.01 16.69
CA PRO A 196 38.17 -9.55 16.66
C PRO A 196 38.80 -9.99 15.33
N ARG A 197 39.39 -9.03 14.61
CA ARG A 197 40.30 -9.37 13.51
C ARG A 197 41.48 -10.06 14.18
N HIS A 198 41.58 -11.37 14.01
CA HIS A 198 42.82 -12.09 14.30
C HIS A 198 43.86 -11.56 13.30
N GLU A 199 44.79 -10.76 13.82
CA GLU A 199 46.08 -10.46 13.20
C GLU A 199 46.93 -11.73 13.09
#